data_AF-A0A928GAL3-F1
#
_entry.id   AF-A0A928GAL3-F1
#
_cell.length_a   1.000
_cell.length_b   1.000
_cell.length_c   1.000
_cell.angle_alpha   90.00
_cell.angle_beta   90.00
_cell.angle_gamma   90.00
#
_symmetry.space_group_name_H-M   'P 1'
#
loop_
_entity.id
_entity.type
_entity.pdbx_description
1 polymer ?
#
loop_
_entity_poly.entity_id
_entity_poly.type
_entity_poly.pdbx_seq_one_letter_code
_entity_poly.pdbx_strand_id
1 'polypeptide(L)' 'MDKLYLNVKAVPAFDTEFLQEHTAFTVFHYNGKNLQTASGWTLKDAIELFSKLYSYHREDLGVKRPFASQH' A
#
# COMPACT_ATOMS: atom_id res chain seq x y z
N MET A 1 -21.35 2.39 -3.00
CA MET A 1 -20.05 2.25 -2.31
C MET A 1 -19.06 3.13 -3.04
N ASP A 2 -18.41 4.05 -2.32
CA ASP A 2 -17.37 4.91 -2.87
C ASP A 2 -16.13 4.09 -3.22
N LYS A 3 -15.49 4.40 -4.35
CA LYS A 3 -14.29 3.68 -4.81
C LYS A 3 -13.10 4.05 -3.93
N LEU A 4 -12.34 3.04 -3.49
CA LEU A 4 -11.13 3.23 -2.70
C LEU A 4 -9.92 3.49 -3.62
N TYR A 5 -9.17 4.56 -3.35
CA TYR A 5 -7.98 4.93 -4.12
C TYR A 5 -6.73 4.79 -3.26
N LEU A 6 -5.89 3.79 -3.56
CA LEU A 6 -4.62 3.59 -2.87
C LEU A 6 -3.48 4.26 -3.63
N ASN A 7 -2.64 4.99 -2.91
CA ASN A 7 -1.36 5.42 -3.42
C ASN A 7 -0.28 4.41 -3.01
N VAL A 8 0.66 4.14 -3.90
CA VAL A 8 1.76 3.18 -3.68
C VAL A 8 3.08 3.93 -3.80
N LYS A 9 4.00 3.70 -2.86
CA LYS A 9 5.39 4.15 -2.95
C LYS A 9 6.34 2.99 -2.71
N ALA A 10 7.40 2.94 -3.51
CA ALA A 10 8.58 2.14 -3.21
C ALA A 10 9.45 2.96 -2.26
N VAL A 11 9.78 2.40 -1.10
CA VAL A 11 10.63 3.03 -0.09
C VAL A 11 11.80 2.12 0.23
N PRO A 12 13.03 2.68 0.33
CA PRO A 12 14.16 1.94 0.88
C PRO A 12 13.82 1.41 2.26
N ALA A 13 14.10 0.14 2.49
CA ALA A 13 13.93 -0.55 3.75
C ALA A 13 15.18 -1.38 4.03
N PHE A 14 15.39 -1.71 5.29
CA PHE A 14 16.51 -2.55 5.70
C PHE A 14 15.95 -3.82 6.32
N ASP A 15 16.30 -4.96 5.75
CA ASP A 15 15.98 -6.25 6.32
C ASP A 15 16.96 -6.53 7.47
N THR A 16 16.46 -6.50 8.69
CA THR A 16 17.28 -6.71 9.90
C THR A 16 17.65 -8.17 10.12
N GLU A 17 16.95 -9.12 9.50
CA GLU A 17 17.24 -10.55 9.61
C GLU A 17 18.42 -10.93 8.70
N PHE A 18 18.42 -10.44 7.47
CA PHE A 18 19.48 -10.72 6.49
C PHE A 18 20.56 -9.63 6.40
N LEU A 19 20.41 -8.52 7.15
CA LEU A 19 21.28 -7.36 7.15
C LEU A 19 21.53 -6.80 5.74
N GLN A 20 20.47 -6.74 4.93
CA GLN A 20 20.53 -6.29 3.54
C GLN A 20 19.56 -5.15 3.28
N GLU A 21 19.97 -4.25 2.38
CA GLU A 21 19.07 -3.24 1.84
C GLU A 21 18.01 -3.91 0.95
N HIS A 22 16.76 -3.49 1.15
CA HIS A 22 15.63 -3.95 0.37
C HIS A 22 14.76 -2.76 -0.02
N THR A 23 13.81 -2.98 -0.93
CA THR A 23 12.73 -2.03 -1.20
C THR A 23 11.44 -2.57 -0.62
N ALA A 24 10.76 -1.79 0.20
CA ALA A 24 9.41 -2.09 0.64
C ALA A 24 8.39 -1.31 -0.22
N PHE A 25 7.23 -1.92 -0.44
CA PHE A 25 6.09 -1.26 -1.04
C PHE A 25 5.16 -0.78 0.07
N THR A 26 4.92 0.53 0.13
CA THR A 26 4.00 1.13 1.08
C THR A 26 2.74 1.61 0.36
N VAL A 27 1.59 1.12 0.80
CA VAL A 27 0.28 1.60 0.38
C VAL A 27 -0.27 2.60 1.38
N PHE A 28 -0.93 3.65 0.90
CA PHE A 28 -1.57 4.65 1.76
C PHE A 28 -2.86 5.23 1.16
N HIS A 29 -3.81 5.53 2.05
CA HIS A 29 -5.09 6.13 1.71
C HIS A 29 -5.51 7.13 2.77
N TYR A 30 -6.09 8.25 2.34
CA TYR A 30 -6.67 9.25 3.24
C TYR A 30 -8.19 9.14 3.21
N ASN A 31 -8.80 8.76 4.34
CA ASN A 31 -10.25 8.56 4.43
C ASN A 31 -11.02 9.81 4.92
N GLY A 32 -10.43 11.00 4.75
CA GLY A 32 -11.01 12.26 5.26
C GLY A 32 -10.76 12.53 6.75
N LYS A 33 -10.37 11.52 7.53
CA LYS A 33 -10.08 11.67 8.97
C LYS A 33 -8.62 11.40 9.29
N ASN A 34 -8.06 10.32 8.74
CA ASN A 34 -6.69 9.88 9.03
C ASN A 34 -6.00 9.36 7.76
N LEU A 35 -4.66 9.40 7.77
CA LEU A 35 -3.84 8.66 6.83
C LEU A 35 -3.71 7.21 7.31
N GLN A 36 -4.19 6.28 6.50
CA GLN A 36 -4.06 4.84 6.70
C GLN A 36 -2.89 4.34 5.86
N THR A 37 -2.03 3.49 6.41
CA THR A 37 -0.85 2.98 5.69
C THR A 37 -0.56 1.52 6.01
N ALA A 38 0.06 0.82 5.07
CA ALA A 38 0.63 -0.51 5.29
C ALA A 38 1.84 -0.71 4.39
N SER A 39 2.84 -1.43 4.86
CA SER A 39 4.07 -1.73 4.11
C SER A 39 4.29 -3.24 4.03
N GLY A 40 4.82 -3.69 2.90
CA GLY A 40 5.18 -5.09 2.70
C GLY A 40 6.37 -5.24 1.74
N TRP A 41 6.99 -6.40 1.75
CA TRP A 41 8.11 -6.71 0.86
C TRP A 41 7.70 -6.77 -0.61
N THR A 42 6.46 -7.18 -0.87
CA THR A 42 5.82 -7.05 -2.18
C THR A 42 4.60 -6.14 -2.13
N LEU A 43 4.22 -5.58 -3.28
CA LEU A 43 2.98 -4.81 -3.42
C LEU A 43 1.74 -5.63 -3.01
N LYS A 44 1.75 -6.94 -3.29
CA LYS A 44 0.67 -7.84 -2.90
C LYS A 44 0.55 -7.91 -1.37
N ASP A 45 1.67 -8.10 -0.67
CA ASP A 45 1.69 -8.18 0.80
C ASP A 45 1.23 -6.87 1.43
N ALA A 46 1.67 -5.73 0.88
CA ALA A 46 1.27 -4.41 1.35
C ALA A 46 -0.26 -4.21 1.21
N ILE A 47 -0.84 -4.61 0.08
CA ILE A 47 -2.30 -4.54 -0.16
C ILE A 47 -3.05 -5.50 0.76
N GLU A 48 -2.60 -6.75 0.89
CA GLU A 48 -3.23 -7.75 1.76
C GLU A 48 -3.20 -7.31 3.23
N LEU A 49 -2.07 -6.76 3.69
CA LEU A 49 -1.94 -6.20 5.03
C LEU A 49 -2.88 -5.00 5.22
N PHE A 50 -2.93 -4.07 4.26
CA PHE A 50 -3.85 -2.93 4.32
C PHE A 50 -5.32 -3.36 4.41
N SER A 51 -5.69 -4.35 3.59
CA SER A 51 -7.04 -4.96 3.59
C SER A 51 -7.40 -5.46 4.98
N LYS A 52 -6.46 -6.20 5.59
CA LYS A 52 -6.64 -6.82 6.90
C LYS A 52 -6.70 -5.80 8.04
N LEU A 53 -5.82 -4.80 8.03
CA LEU A 53 -5.75 -3.78 9.08
C LEU A 53 -6.99 -2.87 9.10
N TYR A 54 -7.54 -2.56 7.94
CA TYR A 54 -8.61 -1.58 7.80
C TYR A 54 -9.95 -2.18 7.33
N SER A 55 -10.05 -3.52 7.29
CA SER A 55 -11.25 -4.27 6.93
C SER A 55 -11.84 -3.90 5.57
N TYR A 56 -10.99 -3.61 4.59
CA TYR A 56 -11.42 -3.40 3.20
C TYR A 56 -11.46 -4.74 2.46
N HIS A 57 -12.54 -5.00 1.72
CA HIS A 57 -12.59 -6.17 0.84
C HIS A 57 -11.67 -5.96 -0.36
N ARG A 58 -10.96 -7.01 -0.78
CA ARG A 58 -10.05 -6.98 -1.95
C ARG A 58 -10.75 -6.50 -3.23
N GLU A 59 -12.06 -6.72 -3.32
CA GLU A 59 -12.93 -6.30 -4.42
C GLU A 59 -13.15 -4.78 -4.45
N ASP A 60 -13.23 -4.14 -3.27
CA ASP A 60 -13.32 -2.68 -3.10
C ASP A 60 -11.97 -2.00 -3.30
N LEU A 61 -10.88 -2.72 -3.02
CA LEU A 61 -9.49 -2.35 -3.31
C LEU A 61 -9.14 -2.45 -4.80
N GLY A 62 -10.14 -2.71 -5.64
CA GLY A 62 -10.04 -2.81 -7.09
C GLY A 62 -9.13 -1.73 -7.64
N VAL A 63 -7.89 -2.11 -7.91
CA VAL A 63 -6.81 -1.28 -8.44
C VAL A 63 -7.24 -0.77 -9.82
N LYS A 64 -8.06 0.27 -9.85
CA LYS A 64 -8.20 1.13 -11.03
C LYS A 64 -6.99 2.06 -10.98
N ARG A 65 -5.91 1.62 -11.64
CA ARG A 65 -4.86 2.55 -12.10
C ARG A 65 -5.56 3.78 -12.71
N PRO A 66 -5.07 4.98 -12.37
CA PRO A 66 -3.91 5.45 -13.07
C PRO A 66 -2.70 5.38 -12.14
N PHE A 67 -1.65 4.72 -12.62
CA PHE A 67 -0.32 5.21 -12.28
C PHE A 67 -0.32 6.67 -12.70
N ALA A 68 -0.16 7.58 -11.73
CA ALA A 68 0.12 8.95 -12.08
C ALA A 68 1.40 8.92 -12.92
N SER A 69 1.28 9.18 -14.23
CA SER A 69 2.42 9.66 -14.99
C SER A 69 2.86 10.93 -14.27
N GLN A 70 4.10 10.95 -13.79
CA GLN A 70 4.70 12.16 -13.25
C GLN A 70 4.58 13.22 -14.35
N HIS A 71 3.80 14.27 -14.08
CA HIS A 71 3.81 15.53 -14.80
C HIS A 71 4.33 16.58 -13.84
#